data_AF-A0A1F1GAX4-F1
#
_entry.id   AF-A0A1F1GAX4-F1
#
_cell.length_a   1.000
_cell.length_b   1.000
_cell.length_c   1.000
_cell.angle_alpha   90.00
_cell.angle_beta   90.00
_cell.angle_gamma   90.00
#
_symmetry.space_group_name_H-M   'P 1'
#
loop_
_entity.id
_entity.type
_entity.pdbx_description
1 polymer ?
#
loop_
_entity_poly.entity_id
_entity_poly.type
_entity_poly.pdbx_seq_one_letter_code
_entity_poly.pdbx_strand_id
1 'polypeptide(L)'
;MKYSLILPYILGCAALAACSPATETTTTDHSTPNAAANAPLAAEASIGDDSVPRTSTGAAAVAFNPGEAHAGTTDTCATENAYFHTRYGLGAEGATALRSDVVPRLYFTVTDGGYNPCAPISYSVLSGTYGNLNGPGGLGSSIAQGLIVWSGSTPLANTGVTAASIENVQVLSDDTLQATFGRRGGTTAEGITERATVQLQIQGDQLVPISGDIALYNDMISGPPTIIP
;
A
#
# COMPACT_ATOMS: atom_id res chain seq x y z
N MET A 1 1.41 -28.15 -51.55
CA MET A 1 2.70 -28.73 -51.15
C MET A 1 2.77 -28.69 -49.63
N LYS A 2 2.78 -29.86 -48.99
CA LYS A 2 2.76 -30.06 -47.53
C LYS A 2 4.17 -29.83 -46.99
N TYR A 3 4.34 -28.90 -46.07
CA TYR A 3 5.57 -28.77 -45.28
C TYR A 3 5.51 -29.72 -44.08
N SER A 4 6.43 -30.68 -44.10
CA SER A 4 6.72 -31.59 -43.00
C SER A 4 7.65 -30.85 -42.03
N LEU A 5 7.26 -30.71 -40.76
CA LEU A 5 8.16 -30.25 -39.71
C LEU A 5 8.37 -31.38 -38.71
N ILE A 6 9.63 -31.78 -38.65
CA ILE A 6 10.16 -32.91 -37.89
C ILE A 6 10.40 -32.44 -36.45
N LEU A 7 9.85 -33.20 -35.52
CA LEU A 7 10.08 -33.13 -34.08
C LEU A 7 11.40 -33.84 -33.73
N PRO A 8 12.30 -33.27 -32.92
CA PRO A 8 13.24 -34.07 -32.16
C PRO A 8 12.88 -34.11 -30.67
N TYR A 9 12.55 -35.33 -30.26
CA TYR A 9 12.67 -35.87 -28.91
C TYR A 9 14.02 -35.47 -28.28
N ILE A 10 14.01 -34.87 -27.08
CA ILE A 10 15.14 -35.00 -26.16
C ILE A 10 14.63 -35.63 -24.87
N LEU A 11 15.26 -36.75 -24.59
CA LEU A 11 15.04 -37.74 -23.55
C LEU A 11 16.12 -37.56 -22.48
N GLY A 12 15.74 -37.70 -21.20
CA GLY A 12 16.65 -38.00 -20.10
C GLY A 12 16.83 -36.88 -19.08
N CYS A 13 17.05 -37.14 -17.80
CA CYS A 13 17.03 -38.37 -17.02
C CYS A 13 16.81 -37.97 -15.55
N ALA A 14 16.16 -38.83 -14.78
CA ALA A 14 15.95 -38.69 -13.35
C ALA A 14 17.26 -38.84 -12.55
N ALA A 15 17.39 -38.11 -11.44
CA ALA A 15 18.27 -38.48 -10.33
C ALA A 15 17.59 -38.14 -8.99
N LEU A 16 17.14 -39.21 -8.32
CA LEU A 16 16.81 -39.27 -6.90
C LEU A 16 18.09 -39.62 -6.11
N ALA A 17 18.41 -38.88 -5.05
CA ALA A 17 19.25 -39.32 -3.94
C ALA A 17 18.89 -38.43 -2.73
N ALA A 18 18.10 -38.92 -1.76
CA ALA A 18 18.46 -39.78 -0.63
C ALA A 18 19.00 -39.00 0.59
N CYS A 19 18.57 -39.46 1.77
CA CYS A 19 18.43 -38.77 3.06
C CYS A 19 19.59 -39.09 4.03
N SER A 20 20.13 -38.06 4.72
CA SER A 20 20.61 -38.00 6.14
C SER A 20 21.65 -39.04 6.67
N PRO A 21 22.13 -38.96 7.95
CA PRO A 21 22.64 -37.85 8.78
C PRO A 21 24.01 -38.15 9.46
N ALA A 22 24.48 -37.19 10.28
CA ALA A 22 25.31 -37.31 11.50
C ALA A 22 26.78 -37.80 11.42
N THR A 23 27.65 -37.09 12.16
CA THR A 23 28.59 -37.59 13.22
C THR A 23 29.22 -36.32 13.83
N GLU A 24 28.80 -35.87 15.02
CA GLU A 24 29.44 -36.10 16.35
C GLU A 24 30.96 -35.89 16.35
N THR A 25 31.54 -35.20 17.35
CA THR A 25 32.15 -35.90 18.49
C THR A 25 32.51 -34.87 19.59
N THR A 26 31.87 -35.04 20.78
CA THR A 26 32.33 -34.88 22.19
C THR A 26 33.03 -33.59 22.66
N THR A 27 33.05 -33.19 23.94
CA THR A 27 32.42 -33.49 25.25
C THR A 27 33.26 -32.66 26.22
N THR A 28 32.69 -31.95 27.21
CA THR A 28 33.02 -32.14 28.63
C THR A 28 31.98 -31.42 29.49
N ASP A 29 31.45 -32.21 30.41
CA ASP A 29 30.42 -31.99 31.40
C ASP A 29 31.02 -31.35 32.68
N HIS A 30 30.36 -30.36 33.28
CA HIS A 30 30.45 -30.17 34.74
C HIS A 30 29.32 -29.30 35.34
N SER A 31 28.39 -30.01 35.98
CA SER A 31 27.85 -29.75 37.33
C SER A 31 26.75 -28.69 37.57
N THR A 32 25.70 -29.18 38.22
CA THR A 32 24.39 -28.58 38.57
C THR A 32 24.40 -27.81 39.93
N PRO A 33 23.24 -27.48 40.56
CA PRO A 33 22.70 -26.13 40.74
C PRO A 33 22.75 -25.63 42.20
N ASN A 34 22.42 -24.36 42.47
CA ASN A 34 22.02 -23.96 43.83
C ASN A 34 21.02 -22.79 43.84
N ALA A 35 19.93 -22.98 44.60
CA ALA A 35 18.91 -22.01 44.92
C ALA A 35 19.25 -21.26 46.23
N ALA A 36 18.76 -20.02 46.40
CA ALA A 36 18.04 -19.55 47.59
C ALA A 36 17.87 -18.01 47.60
N ALA A 37 16.78 -17.61 48.24
CA ALA A 37 16.20 -16.28 48.40
C ALA A 37 17.07 -15.24 49.13
N ASN A 38 16.76 -13.95 48.94
CA ASN A 38 16.26 -13.06 50.00
C ASN A 38 16.09 -11.62 49.50
N ALA A 39 14.90 -11.05 49.73
CA ALA A 39 14.67 -9.61 49.75
C ALA A 39 15.25 -8.98 51.04
N PRO A 40 15.53 -7.67 51.05
CA PRO A 40 14.70 -6.81 51.91
C PRO A 40 14.34 -5.44 51.31
N LEU A 41 13.26 -4.88 51.88
CA LEU A 41 12.76 -3.52 51.69
C LEU A 41 13.57 -2.47 52.49
N ALA A 42 13.43 -1.22 52.00
CA ALA A 42 13.42 0.08 52.70
C ALA A 42 14.69 0.95 52.64
N ALA A 43 14.58 2.08 51.94
CA ALA A 43 14.69 3.41 52.55
C ALA A 43 14.17 4.49 51.56
N GLU A 44 13.25 5.31 52.06
CA GLU A 44 12.73 6.52 51.43
C GLU A 44 13.76 7.66 51.48
N ALA A 45 13.86 8.45 50.40
CA ALA A 45 14.30 9.84 50.48
C ALA A 45 13.63 10.65 49.34
N SER A 46 12.88 11.66 49.77
CA SER A 46 12.22 12.72 49.00
C SER A 46 13.23 13.71 48.40
N ILE A 47 12.71 14.73 47.70
CA ILE A 47 13.33 15.89 47.00
C ILE A 47 13.48 15.60 45.50
N GLY A 48 12.94 16.36 44.56
CA GLY A 48 12.23 17.64 44.56
C GLY A 48 12.03 18.02 43.09
N ASP A 49 10.96 18.73 42.80
CA ASP A 49 10.55 19.24 41.50
C ASP A 49 11.68 20.01 40.79
N ASP A 50 12.02 19.61 39.57
CA ASP A 50 12.53 20.55 38.56
C ASP A 50 12.11 20.08 37.16
N SER A 51 10.98 20.64 36.74
CA SER A 51 10.36 20.43 35.44
C SER A 51 11.18 21.14 34.35
N VAL A 52 12.15 20.43 33.75
CA VAL A 52 12.78 20.86 32.50
C VAL A 52 12.01 20.25 31.31
N PRO A 53 11.29 21.05 30.49
CA PRO A 53 10.59 20.50 29.35
C PRO A 53 11.61 20.07 28.29
N ARG A 54 11.62 18.77 27.99
CA ARG A 54 12.36 18.20 26.87
C ARG A 54 11.69 18.67 25.58
N THR A 55 12.32 19.63 24.91
CA THR A 55 11.91 20.16 23.60
C THR A 55 11.90 19.03 22.58
N SER A 56 10.73 18.44 22.35
CA SER A 56 10.45 17.65 21.16
C SER A 56 10.20 18.63 20.04
N THR A 57 11.12 18.69 19.07
CA THR A 57 10.91 19.39 17.80
C THR A 57 9.74 18.72 17.10
N GLY A 58 8.53 19.25 17.33
CA GLY A 58 7.34 18.87 16.61
C GLY A 58 7.57 19.11 15.13
N ALA A 59 7.44 18.06 14.33
CA ALA A 59 7.16 18.21 12.91
C ALA A 59 5.91 19.10 12.83
N ALA A 60 6.08 20.29 12.25
CA ALA A 60 4.97 21.18 11.99
C ALA A 60 3.96 20.39 11.16
N ALA A 61 2.78 20.14 11.73
CA ALA A 61 1.61 19.77 10.94
C ALA A 61 1.41 20.94 9.97
N VAL A 62 1.75 20.73 8.70
CA VAL A 62 1.35 21.63 7.64
C VAL A 62 -0.17 21.53 7.63
N ALA A 63 -0.82 22.58 8.12
CA ALA A 63 -2.26 22.69 8.04
C ALA A 63 -2.63 22.60 6.56
N PHE A 64 -3.38 21.55 6.22
CA PHE A 64 -4.10 21.51 4.95
C PHE A 64 -5.01 22.75 4.93
N ASN A 65 -4.70 23.69 4.05
CA ASN A 65 -5.70 24.66 3.62
C ASN A 65 -6.57 23.90 2.63
N PRO A 66 -7.82 23.52 2.97
CA PRO A 66 -8.77 23.23 1.93
C PRO A 66 -8.84 24.50 1.10
N GLY A 67 -8.34 24.45 -0.14
CA GLY A 67 -8.62 25.49 -1.12
C GLY A 67 -10.11 25.78 -1.05
N GLU A 68 -10.44 27.06 -0.87
CA GLU A 68 -11.77 27.57 -0.58
C GLU A 68 -12.85 26.69 -1.21
N ALA A 69 -13.63 26.02 -0.35
CA ALA A 69 -14.93 25.52 -0.77
C ALA A 69 -15.68 26.73 -1.33
N HIS A 70 -15.88 26.75 -2.64
CA HIS A 70 -16.69 27.75 -3.31
C HIS A 70 -18.13 27.54 -2.84
N ALA A 71 -18.49 28.16 -1.72
CA ALA A 71 -19.85 28.29 -1.26
C ALA A 71 -20.57 29.24 -2.23
N GLY A 72 -21.16 28.71 -3.30
CA GLY A 72 -21.68 29.63 -4.31
C GLY A 72 -22.44 29.09 -5.50
N THR A 73 -22.62 27.80 -5.70
CA THR A 73 -23.57 27.27 -6.69
C THR A 73 -23.92 25.84 -6.31
N THR A 74 -25.19 25.46 -6.35
CA THR A 74 -25.54 24.05 -6.51
C THR A 74 -25.15 23.68 -7.94
N ASP A 75 -23.85 23.50 -8.16
CA ASP A 75 -23.33 23.07 -9.43
C ASP A 75 -23.97 21.73 -9.77
N THR A 76 -24.50 21.63 -10.98
CA THR A 76 -25.18 20.43 -11.45
C THR A 76 -24.26 19.21 -11.39
N CYS A 77 -22.93 19.43 -11.46
CA CYS A 77 -21.93 18.39 -11.27
C CYS A 77 -21.85 17.86 -9.82
N ALA A 78 -22.09 18.68 -8.79
CA ALA A 78 -21.95 18.24 -7.39
C ALA A 78 -22.99 17.19 -6.96
N THR A 79 -24.08 17.05 -7.73
CA THR A 79 -25.08 15.99 -7.55
C THR A 79 -24.89 14.83 -8.53
N GLU A 80 -23.96 14.91 -9.48
CA GLU A 80 -23.64 13.81 -10.38
C GLU A 80 -22.98 12.65 -9.63
N ASN A 81 -23.45 11.45 -9.92
CA ASN A 81 -22.86 10.20 -9.44
C ASN A 81 -22.71 10.11 -7.91
N ALA A 82 -23.82 10.34 -7.20
CA ALA A 82 -23.92 10.21 -5.74
C ALA A 82 -23.36 8.90 -5.17
N TYR A 83 -23.34 7.83 -5.98
CA TYR A 83 -22.70 6.57 -5.66
C TYR A 83 -21.19 6.73 -5.37
N PHE A 84 -20.43 7.37 -6.28
CA PHE A 84 -18.98 7.54 -6.08
C PHE A 84 -18.65 8.58 -5.01
N HIS A 85 -19.49 9.60 -4.82
CA HIS A 85 -19.34 10.50 -3.67
C HIS A 85 -19.41 9.76 -2.34
N THR A 86 -20.39 8.86 -2.21
CA THR A 86 -20.57 8.07 -0.98
C THR A 86 -19.47 7.03 -0.81
N ARG A 87 -19.03 6.40 -1.90
CA ARG A 87 -18.10 5.26 -1.86
C ARG A 87 -16.63 5.67 -1.81
N TYR A 88 -16.27 6.80 -2.42
CA TYR A 88 -14.90 7.24 -2.61
C TYR A 88 -14.66 8.70 -2.20
N GLY A 89 -15.60 9.32 -1.48
CA GLY A 89 -15.36 10.58 -0.78
C GLY A 89 -14.37 10.41 0.38
N LEU A 90 -13.74 11.50 0.82
CA LEU A 90 -12.79 11.46 1.94
C LEU A 90 -13.43 10.86 3.20
N GLY A 91 -12.74 9.91 3.84
CA GLY A 91 -13.23 9.19 5.01
C GLY A 91 -14.25 8.09 4.71
N ALA A 92 -14.66 7.90 3.45
CA ALA A 92 -15.54 6.79 3.09
C ALA A 92 -14.86 5.44 3.35
N GLU A 93 -15.63 4.47 3.81
CA GLU A 93 -15.18 3.09 4.03
C GLU A 93 -15.90 2.14 3.09
N GLY A 94 -15.24 1.05 2.70
CA GLY A 94 -15.87 0.07 1.84
C GLY A 94 -14.97 -1.10 1.47
N ALA A 95 -15.44 -1.83 0.45
CA ALA A 95 -14.67 -2.87 -0.19
C ALA A 95 -14.76 -2.71 -1.71
N THR A 96 -13.66 -2.97 -2.41
CA THR A 96 -13.62 -2.95 -3.87
C THR A 96 -12.98 -4.22 -4.42
N ALA A 97 -13.44 -4.63 -5.60
CA ALA A 97 -12.90 -5.80 -6.29
C ALA A 97 -11.54 -5.46 -6.91
N LEU A 98 -10.66 -6.44 -6.97
CA LEU A 98 -9.39 -6.31 -7.66
C LEU A 98 -9.38 -7.28 -8.85
N ARG A 99 -8.69 -6.89 -9.92
CA ARG A 99 -8.48 -7.72 -11.09
C ARG A 99 -7.41 -8.76 -10.77
N SER A 100 -7.85 -9.98 -10.48
CA SER A 100 -7.04 -11.15 -10.16
C SER A 100 -7.76 -12.43 -10.58
N ASP A 101 -7.03 -13.53 -10.65
CA ASP A 101 -7.50 -14.91 -10.87
C ASP A 101 -8.24 -15.51 -9.65
N VAL A 102 -7.92 -15.02 -8.45
CA VAL A 102 -8.77 -15.16 -7.26
C VAL A 102 -9.80 -14.02 -7.23
N VAL A 103 -10.79 -14.06 -6.33
CA VAL A 103 -11.70 -12.91 -6.09
C VAL A 103 -11.26 -12.13 -4.85
N PRO A 104 -10.07 -11.49 -4.83
CA PRO A 104 -9.64 -10.70 -3.69
C PRO A 104 -10.42 -9.38 -3.65
N ARG A 105 -10.56 -8.86 -2.43
CA ARG A 105 -11.11 -7.54 -2.16
C ARG A 105 -10.07 -6.68 -1.47
N LEU A 106 -10.06 -5.39 -1.75
CA LEU A 106 -9.43 -4.41 -0.88
C LEU A 106 -10.53 -3.83 0.02
N TYR A 107 -10.41 -4.04 1.33
CA TYR A 107 -11.23 -3.37 2.34
C TYR A 107 -10.50 -2.11 2.75
N PHE A 108 -11.14 -0.94 2.62
CA PHE A 108 -10.45 0.34 2.68
C PHE A 108 -11.21 1.42 3.44
N THR A 109 -10.45 2.44 3.84
CA THR A 109 -10.89 3.80 4.13
C THR A 109 -10.23 4.74 3.12
N VAL A 110 -10.94 5.76 2.64
CA VAL A 110 -10.36 6.82 1.82
C VAL A 110 -9.61 7.80 2.72
N THR A 111 -8.30 7.87 2.58
CA THR A 111 -7.42 8.65 3.48
C THR A 111 -6.95 9.97 2.91
N ASP A 112 -7.00 10.13 1.58
CA ASP A 112 -6.65 11.39 0.92
C ASP A 112 -7.45 11.58 -0.37
N GLY A 113 -7.57 12.84 -0.79
CA GLY A 113 -8.38 13.26 -1.92
C GLY A 113 -9.88 13.11 -1.66
N GLY A 114 -10.57 12.49 -2.61
CA GLY A 114 -12.02 12.31 -2.63
C GLY A 114 -12.55 12.51 -4.05
N TYR A 115 -13.51 11.67 -4.43
CA TYR A 115 -14.21 11.84 -5.71
C TYR A 115 -14.85 13.24 -5.78
N ASN A 116 -14.50 13.97 -6.84
CA ASN A 116 -15.04 15.28 -7.16
C ASN A 116 -15.37 15.36 -8.67
N PRO A 117 -16.65 15.25 -9.07
CA PRO A 117 -17.08 15.30 -10.46
C PRO A 117 -16.93 16.68 -11.10
N CYS A 118 -16.79 17.73 -10.30
CA CYS A 118 -16.63 19.10 -10.76
C CYS A 118 -15.18 19.46 -11.10
N ALA A 119 -14.22 18.61 -10.71
CA ALA A 119 -12.83 18.79 -11.07
C ALA A 119 -12.51 18.05 -12.39
N PRO A 120 -11.64 18.61 -13.25
CA PRO A 120 -11.18 17.91 -14.46
C PRO A 120 -10.55 16.54 -14.15
N ILE A 121 -9.82 16.49 -13.04
CA ILE A 121 -9.27 15.28 -12.43
C ILE A 121 -9.58 15.27 -10.94
N SER A 122 -10.02 14.13 -10.43
CA SER A 122 -10.09 13.87 -8.98
C SER A 122 -9.48 12.51 -8.67
N TYR A 123 -9.07 12.31 -7.43
CA TYR A 123 -8.42 11.07 -7.00
C TYR A 123 -8.84 10.71 -5.58
N SER A 124 -8.67 9.45 -5.23
CA SER A 124 -8.90 8.94 -3.87
C SER A 124 -7.81 7.95 -3.54
N VAL A 125 -7.11 8.22 -2.44
CA VAL A 125 -6.16 7.26 -1.88
C VAL A 125 -6.91 6.37 -0.90
N LEU A 126 -6.90 5.08 -1.18
CA LEU A 126 -7.49 4.04 -0.35
C LEU A 126 -6.39 3.50 0.55
N SER A 127 -6.66 3.37 1.85
CA SER A 127 -5.78 2.68 2.78
C SER A 127 -6.52 1.52 3.40
N GLY A 128 -5.91 0.34 3.41
CA GLY A 128 -6.61 -0.81 3.95
C GLY A 128 -5.87 -2.14 3.82
N THR A 129 -6.63 -3.21 3.67
CA THR A 129 -6.11 -4.57 3.68
C THR A 129 -6.76 -5.42 2.61
N TYR A 130 -5.95 -6.26 1.96
CA TYR A 130 -6.43 -7.31 1.09
C TYR A 130 -7.20 -8.35 1.88
N GLY A 131 -8.28 -8.83 1.31
CA GLY A 131 -9.15 -9.86 1.84
C GLY A 131 -9.81 -10.65 0.72
N ASN A 132 -10.89 -11.33 1.06
CA ASN A 132 -11.68 -12.11 0.11
C ASN A 132 -13.18 -11.84 0.33
N LEU A 133 -14.07 -12.67 -0.21
CA LEU A 133 -15.52 -12.51 -0.05
C LEU A 133 -15.99 -12.62 1.41
N ASN A 134 -15.22 -13.24 2.29
CA ASN A 134 -15.57 -13.46 3.70
C ASN A 134 -15.13 -12.32 4.62
N GLY A 135 -14.27 -11.40 4.16
CA GLY A 135 -13.78 -10.32 5.01
C GLY A 135 -12.35 -9.85 4.70
N PRO A 136 -11.89 -8.82 5.43
CA PRO A 136 -10.51 -8.34 5.38
C PRO A 136 -9.53 -9.43 5.85
N GLY A 137 -8.33 -9.44 5.27
CA GLY A 137 -7.23 -10.25 5.76
C GLY A 137 -6.68 -9.70 7.08
N GLY A 138 -6.25 -10.60 7.97
CA GLY A 138 -5.75 -10.26 9.30
C GLY A 138 -4.22 -10.20 9.44
N LEU A 139 -3.48 -10.27 8.33
CA LEU A 139 -2.01 -10.28 8.35
C LEU A 139 -1.46 -8.91 7.96
N GLY A 140 -0.36 -8.48 8.60
CA GLY A 140 0.30 -7.22 8.25
C GLY A 140 0.81 -7.17 6.81
N SER A 141 1.10 -8.33 6.20
CA SER A 141 1.45 -8.45 4.78
C SER A 141 0.28 -8.16 3.83
N SER A 142 -0.96 -8.16 4.33
CA SER A 142 -2.15 -7.83 3.54
C SER A 142 -2.40 -6.34 3.44
N ILE A 143 -1.68 -5.50 4.21
CA ILE A 143 -1.85 -4.05 4.20
C ILE A 143 -1.36 -3.46 2.88
N ALA A 144 -2.25 -2.74 2.21
CA ALA A 144 -2.00 -2.09 0.94
C ALA A 144 -2.73 -0.75 0.85
N GLN A 145 -2.27 0.07 -0.09
CA GLN A 145 -2.94 1.30 -0.48
C GLN A 145 -3.34 1.23 -1.96
N GLY A 146 -4.40 1.95 -2.29
CA GLY A 146 -4.93 2.06 -3.65
C GLY A 146 -5.00 3.51 -4.10
N LEU A 147 -4.82 3.77 -5.38
CA LEU A 147 -5.10 5.07 -5.99
C LEU A 147 -6.16 4.84 -7.07
N ILE A 148 -7.30 5.52 -6.95
CA ILE A 148 -8.28 5.63 -8.03
C ILE A 148 -8.26 7.06 -8.54
N VAL A 149 -8.37 7.22 -9.86
CA VAL A 149 -8.38 8.52 -10.54
C VAL A 149 -9.61 8.60 -11.45
N TRP A 150 -10.29 9.74 -11.40
CA TRP A 150 -11.45 10.07 -12.23
C TRP A 150 -11.12 11.23 -13.15
N SER A 151 -11.75 11.24 -14.32
CA SER A 151 -11.86 12.43 -15.17
C SER A 151 -13.32 12.87 -15.21
N GLY A 152 -13.61 14.02 -14.59
CA GLY A 152 -14.99 14.45 -14.33
C GLY A 152 -15.79 13.38 -13.58
N SER A 153 -16.97 13.02 -14.11
CA SER A 153 -17.90 12.10 -13.45
C SER A 153 -17.71 10.60 -13.76
N THR A 154 -16.71 10.26 -14.59
CA THR A 154 -16.46 8.88 -15.03
C THR A 154 -15.18 8.33 -14.41
N PRO A 155 -15.23 7.15 -13.76
CA PRO A 155 -14.01 6.46 -13.33
C PRO A 155 -13.24 6.05 -14.58
N LEU A 156 -11.93 6.31 -14.58
CA LEU A 156 -11.10 5.83 -15.66
C LEU A 156 -11.04 4.30 -15.59
N ALA A 157 -11.24 3.63 -16.73
CA ALA A 157 -11.24 2.17 -16.76
C ALA A 157 -9.81 1.66 -16.55
N ASN A 158 -9.61 0.74 -15.60
CA ASN A 158 -8.30 0.12 -15.32
C ASN A 158 -7.23 1.00 -14.66
N THR A 159 -7.59 2.18 -14.13
CA THR A 159 -6.60 3.10 -13.54
C THR A 159 -6.37 2.91 -12.06
N GLY A 160 -7.14 2.04 -11.43
CA GLY A 160 -7.01 1.73 -10.03
C GLY A 160 -5.70 0.99 -9.75
N VAL A 161 -4.66 1.66 -9.26
CA VAL A 161 -3.38 1.01 -8.93
C VAL A 161 -3.31 0.69 -7.44
N THR A 162 -2.64 -0.41 -7.09
CA THR A 162 -2.34 -0.72 -5.69
C THR A 162 -0.83 -0.75 -5.46
N ALA A 163 -0.43 -0.41 -4.25
CA ALA A 163 0.96 -0.42 -3.81
C ALA A 163 1.02 -0.71 -2.30
N ALA A 164 2.22 -0.90 -1.77
CA ALA A 164 2.38 -1.02 -0.33
C ALA A 164 2.17 0.32 0.39
N SER A 165 2.61 1.42 -0.24
CA SER A 165 2.23 2.79 0.14
C SER A 165 2.08 3.71 -1.07
N ILE A 166 1.29 4.77 -0.87
CA ILE A 166 1.06 5.92 -1.73
C ILE A 166 1.16 7.13 -0.79
N GLU A 167 2.26 7.87 -0.87
CA GLU A 167 2.66 8.82 0.18
C GLU A 167 2.35 10.29 -0.15
N ASN A 168 2.31 10.63 -1.43
CA ASN A 168 2.00 11.97 -1.90
C ASN A 168 1.27 11.87 -3.23
N VAL A 169 0.12 12.51 -3.38
CA VAL A 169 -0.59 12.64 -4.65
C VAL A 169 -0.90 14.11 -4.86
N GLN A 170 -0.46 14.66 -5.98
CA GLN A 170 -0.64 16.07 -6.31
C GLN A 170 -1.17 16.20 -7.73
N VAL A 171 -2.33 16.83 -7.89
CA VAL A 171 -2.82 17.23 -9.21
C VAL A 171 -1.95 18.38 -9.75
N LEU A 172 -1.38 18.20 -10.94
CA LEU A 172 -0.50 19.17 -11.59
C LEU A 172 -1.23 19.98 -12.68
N SER A 173 -2.17 19.35 -13.38
CA SER A 173 -3.00 19.94 -14.44
C SER A 173 -4.33 19.19 -14.56
N ASP A 174 -5.16 19.57 -15.53
CA ASP A 174 -6.47 18.96 -15.79
C ASP A 174 -6.41 17.46 -16.11
N ASP A 175 -5.25 16.96 -16.54
CA ASP A 175 -5.03 15.58 -16.98
C ASP A 175 -3.82 14.91 -16.33
N THR A 176 -3.05 15.62 -15.50
CA THR A 176 -1.77 15.13 -14.97
C THR A 176 -1.74 15.24 -13.46
N LEU A 177 -1.25 14.18 -12.82
CA LEU A 177 -0.93 14.16 -11.40
C LEU A 177 0.49 13.64 -11.17
N GLN A 178 1.08 13.98 -10.04
CA GLN A 178 2.28 13.36 -9.51
C GLN A 178 1.91 12.45 -8.35
N ALA A 179 2.49 11.26 -8.29
CA ALA A 179 2.32 10.37 -7.16
C ALA A 179 3.63 9.70 -6.75
N THR A 180 3.81 9.50 -5.44
CA THR A 180 4.91 8.74 -4.85
C THR A 180 4.41 7.40 -4.33
N PHE A 181 4.93 6.32 -4.90
CA PHE A 181 4.61 4.94 -4.54
C PHE A 181 5.75 4.33 -3.74
N GLY A 182 5.42 3.57 -2.69
CA GLY A 182 6.41 2.86 -1.89
C GLY A 182 6.25 1.35 -1.98
N ARG A 183 7.40 0.67 -1.94
CA ARG A 183 7.52 -0.79 -1.86
C ARG A 183 8.07 -1.19 -0.50
N ARG A 184 7.53 -2.28 0.06
CA ARG A 184 8.07 -2.91 1.26
C ARG A 184 9.40 -3.58 0.96
N GLY A 185 10.27 -3.59 1.97
CA GLY A 185 11.45 -4.46 1.95
C GLY A 185 11.09 -5.95 1.92
N GLY A 186 12.10 -6.81 2.04
CA GLY A 186 11.93 -8.27 1.98
C GLY A 186 11.01 -8.81 3.09
N THR A 187 10.87 -8.06 4.19
CA THR A 187 9.95 -8.36 5.28
C THR A 187 9.06 -7.16 5.63
N THR A 188 7.85 -7.40 6.14
CA THR A 188 6.94 -6.32 6.57
C THR A 188 7.57 -5.42 7.66
N ALA A 189 8.47 -5.96 8.47
CA ALA A 189 9.14 -5.26 9.57
C ALA A 189 10.15 -4.19 9.09
N GLU A 190 10.69 -4.34 7.87
CA GLU A 190 11.60 -3.36 7.26
C GLU A 190 10.87 -2.07 6.83
N GLY A 191 9.54 -2.12 6.73
CA GLY A 191 8.74 -0.98 6.26
C GLY A 191 8.96 -0.68 4.78
N ILE A 192 8.76 0.58 4.40
CA ILE A 192 8.93 1.06 3.02
C ILE A 192 10.39 1.42 2.77
N THR A 193 11.07 0.58 1.97
CA THR A 193 12.50 0.69 1.70
C THR A 193 12.81 1.40 0.39
N GLU A 194 11.86 1.41 -0.56
CA GLU A 194 12.02 2.04 -1.86
C GLU A 194 10.81 2.90 -2.19
N ARG A 195 11.06 4.01 -2.90
CA ARG A 195 10.05 4.98 -3.32
C ARG A 195 10.26 5.33 -4.78
N ALA A 196 9.18 5.36 -5.56
CA ALA A 196 9.15 5.82 -6.93
C ALA A 196 8.23 7.04 -7.03
N THR A 197 8.75 8.18 -7.48
CA THR A 197 7.93 9.36 -7.77
C THR A 197 7.73 9.48 -9.27
N VAL A 198 6.48 9.48 -9.73
CA VAL A 198 6.14 9.53 -11.15
C VAL A 198 5.08 10.58 -11.42
N GLN A 199 5.15 11.20 -12.59
CA GLN A 199 4.02 11.94 -13.15
C GLN A 199 3.21 11.01 -14.04
N LEU A 200 1.91 10.99 -13.79
CA LEU A 200 0.93 10.16 -14.44
C LEU A 200 -0.03 11.07 -15.19
N GLN A 201 -0.26 10.78 -16.47
CA GLN A 201 -1.18 11.51 -17.32
C GLN A 201 -2.35 10.62 -17.73
N ILE A 202 -3.55 11.19 -17.73
CA ILE A 202 -4.74 10.56 -18.26
C ILE A 202 -4.63 10.57 -19.79
N GLN A 203 -4.60 9.38 -20.39
CA GLN A 203 -4.61 9.21 -21.85
C GLN A 203 -5.74 8.26 -22.23
N GLY A 204 -6.83 8.82 -22.74
CA GLY A 204 -8.07 8.08 -22.98
C GLY A 204 -8.69 7.62 -21.67
N ASP A 205 -8.81 6.32 -21.48
CA ASP A 205 -9.32 5.71 -20.24
C ASP A 205 -8.19 5.18 -19.32
N GLN A 206 -6.92 5.42 -19.66
CA GLN A 206 -5.76 4.90 -18.93
C GLN A 206 -5.00 6.01 -18.18
N LEU A 207 -4.25 5.59 -17.16
CA LEU A 207 -3.30 6.42 -16.43
C LEU A 207 -1.89 5.99 -16.85
N VAL A 208 -1.16 6.86 -17.55
CA VAL A 208 0.12 6.53 -18.19
C VAL A 208 1.25 7.30 -17.52
N PRO A 209 2.34 6.63 -17.08
CA PRO A 209 3.52 7.33 -16.57
C PRO A 209 4.25 8.05 -17.70
N ILE A 210 4.44 9.37 -17.54
CA ILE A 210 5.07 10.24 -18.55
C ILE A 210 6.45 10.76 -18.13
N SER A 211 6.74 10.82 -16.82
CA SER A 211 8.06 11.20 -16.30
C SER A 211 8.31 10.70 -14.87
N GLY A 212 9.56 10.84 -14.39
CA GLY A 212 9.99 10.39 -13.06
C GLY A 212 10.59 8.99 -13.05
N ASP A 213 10.44 8.28 -11.93
CA ASP A 213 11.00 6.94 -11.69
C ASP A 213 10.20 5.82 -12.38
N ILE A 214 9.90 5.96 -13.68
CA ILE A 214 8.97 5.11 -14.42
C ILE A 214 9.33 3.62 -14.34
N ALA A 215 10.62 3.29 -14.47
CA ALA A 215 11.07 1.90 -14.43
C ALA A 215 10.80 1.25 -13.06
N LEU A 216 11.08 1.97 -11.97
CA LEU A 216 10.82 1.50 -10.61
C LEU A 216 9.32 1.44 -10.33
N TYR A 217 8.56 2.44 -10.76
CA TYR A 217 7.10 2.44 -10.67
C TYR A 217 6.49 1.22 -11.34
N ASN A 218 6.85 0.95 -12.60
CA ASN A 218 6.32 -0.18 -13.35
C ASN A 218 6.67 -1.52 -12.69
N ASP A 219 7.90 -1.65 -12.17
CA ASP A 219 8.31 -2.82 -11.39
C ASP A 219 7.46 -2.97 -10.12
N MET A 220 7.23 -1.88 -9.37
CA MET A 220 6.40 -1.87 -8.16
C MET A 220 4.93 -2.23 -8.42
N ILE A 221 4.33 -1.74 -9.51
CA ILE A 221 2.91 -1.96 -9.79
C ILE A 221 2.61 -3.20 -10.65
N SER A 222 3.64 -3.89 -11.16
CA SER A 222 3.46 -5.11 -11.96
C SER A 222 3.03 -6.34 -11.16
N GLY A 223 3.36 -6.38 -9.87
CA GLY A 223 3.00 -7.47 -8.96
C GLY A 223 1.63 -7.31 -8.29
N PRO A 224 1.31 -6.15 -7.71
CA PRO A 224 0.03 -5.91 -7.03
C PRO A 224 -1.18 -5.94 -7.97
N PRO A 225 -2.37 -6.36 -7.49
CA PRO A 225 -3.57 -6.42 -8.31
C PRO A 225 -4.20 -5.03 -8.53
N THR A 226 -4.77 -4.81 -9.71
CA THR A 226 -5.43 -3.54 -10.10
C THR A 226 -6.84 -3.42 -9.50
N ILE A 227 -7.27 -2.24 -9.07
CA ILE A 227 -8.64 -1.99 -8.56
C ILE A 227 -9.65 -1.87 -9.71
N ILE A 228 -10.85 -2.39 -9.47
CA ILE A 228 -12.05 -2.17 -10.30
C ILE A 228 -12.98 -1.22 -9.53
N PRO A 229 -13.04 0.07 -9.88
CA PRO A 229 -13.81 1.09 -9.14
C PRO A 229 -15.30 0.76 -8.96
#